data_AF-A0A9P5S9E4-F1
#
_entry.id   AF-A0A9P5S9E4-F1
#
_cell.length_a   1.000
_cell.length_b   1.000
_cell.length_c   1.000
_cell.angle_alpha   90.00
_cell.angle_beta   90.00
_cell.angle_gamma   90.00
#
_symmetry.space_group_name_H-M   'P 1'
#
loop_
_entity.id
_entity.type
_entity.pdbx_description
1 polymer ?
#
loop_
_entity_poly.entity_id
_entity_poly.type
_entity_poly.pdbx_seq_one_letter_code
_entity_poly.pdbx_strand_id
1 'polypeptide(L)'
;MAPTVQAPLFSFISDQSLALLLPIIVYWVYSLAFHWISIKEFSWLEKYRIHDKEEETRNRVSLPEVIKAVIIQQLLQTALGFIVVVADDSDMIFDDDLSLARYHTWITSALTFAGIRLSQATIASTAHVCYFYLESMVRFFVAMSFLDTWQYFLHRLFHNVPYLYKHFHSRHHRLYVTHSFGALYNHPFEGFLMDSIGASLAFLISGMGNRGALAFFSFSTLKTVDDHCGYNLPFNPLQRLFWNNADYHDIHHQNFGIKSNFSQPFGTIWDHVLGTHMSREEANQIIKIKEERKAARLAAKNQENINSLTSTGAVAVGPIKSVYSKDEDASSSGNNSGNDSHEEGEKRSTTTSLRRANSSVAIESTTTLIQEKSGSSAVEAPGYRELLSTRARIDNGFVSGKGQGKAL
;
A
#
# COMPACT_ATOMS: atom_id res chain seq x y z
N MET A 1 -22.33 -39.99 17.83
CA MET A 1 -21.16 -40.06 18.72
C MET A 1 -21.01 -38.70 19.38
N ALA A 2 -20.44 -38.61 20.58
CA ALA A 2 -20.02 -37.30 21.07
C ALA A 2 -18.91 -36.79 20.13
N PRO A 3 -18.92 -35.50 19.76
CA PRO A 3 -17.93 -34.98 18.86
C PRO A 3 -16.53 -35.14 19.44
N THR A 4 -15.60 -35.59 18.61
CA THR A 4 -14.21 -35.79 18.98
C THR A 4 -13.53 -34.42 19.07
N VAL A 5 -13.31 -33.93 20.30
CA VAL A 5 -12.52 -32.70 20.51
C VAL A 5 -11.09 -33.00 20.08
N GLN A 6 -10.62 -32.33 19.02
CA GLN A 6 -9.24 -32.47 18.56
C GLN A 6 -8.29 -31.94 19.64
N ALA A 7 -7.25 -32.72 19.98
CA ALA A 7 -6.21 -32.24 20.86
C ALA A 7 -5.52 -30.99 20.24
N PRO A 8 -5.10 -30.00 21.05
CA PRO A 8 -4.39 -28.83 20.55
C PRO A 8 -3.16 -29.20 19.71
N LEU A 9 -2.80 -28.37 18.73
CA LEU A 9 -1.59 -28.57 17.91
C LEU A 9 -0.31 -28.60 18.77
N PHE A 10 -0.29 -27.82 19.84
CA PHE A 10 0.81 -27.75 20.78
C PHE A 10 0.29 -27.96 22.20
N SER A 11 0.96 -28.81 22.97
CA SER A 11 0.50 -29.18 24.31
C SER A 11 0.50 -28.03 25.33
N PHE A 12 1.16 -26.91 25.03
CA PHE A 12 1.33 -25.77 25.95
C PHE A 12 0.42 -24.56 25.64
N ILE A 13 -0.34 -24.58 24.54
CA ILE A 13 -1.22 -23.48 24.14
C ILE A 13 -2.44 -24.02 23.40
N SER A 14 -3.64 -23.49 23.68
CA SER A 14 -4.85 -23.88 22.96
C SER A 14 -4.85 -23.33 21.53
N ASP A 15 -5.52 -24.02 20.61
CA ASP A 15 -5.61 -23.57 19.21
C ASP A 15 -6.30 -22.19 19.10
N GLN A 16 -7.27 -21.88 19.98
CA GLN A 16 -7.92 -20.56 20.05
C GLN A 16 -6.92 -19.47 20.46
N SER A 17 -6.15 -19.72 21.53
CA SER A 17 -5.15 -18.77 22.03
C SER A 17 -4.05 -18.54 21.00
N LEU A 18 -3.63 -19.60 20.32
CA LEU A 18 -2.64 -19.52 19.26
C LEU A 18 -3.16 -18.76 18.03
N ALA A 19 -4.44 -18.90 17.69
CA ALA A 19 -5.06 -18.13 16.60
C ALA A 19 -5.08 -16.62 16.86
N LEU A 20 -5.08 -16.18 18.13
CA LEU A 20 -4.93 -14.77 18.50
C LEU A 20 -3.47 -14.29 18.51
N LEU A 21 -2.57 -15.14 19.00
CA LEU A 21 -1.17 -14.78 19.18
C LEU A 21 -0.36 -14.83 17.88
N LEU A 22 -0.59 -15.83 17.04
CA LEU A 22 0.25 -16.10 15.87
C LEU A 22 0.24 -14.96 14.84
N PRO A 23 -0.89 -14.33 14.48
CA PRO A 23 -0.90 -13.20 13.56
C PRO A 23 -0.05 -12.02 14.06
N ILE A 24 -0.02 -11.76 15.37
CA ILE A 24 0.82 -10.73 16.00
C ILE A 24 2.30 -11.09 15.82
N ILE A 25 2.68 -12.35 16.10
CA ILE A 25 4.05 -12.81 15.91
C ILE A 25 4.46 -12.68 14.44
N VAL A 26 3.62 -13.13 13.51
CA VAL A 26 3.86 -13.04 12.07
C VAL A 26 4.06 -11.59 11.63
N TYR A 27 3.20 -10.67 12.09
CA TYR A 27 3.33 -9.25 11.82
C TYR A 27 4.72 -8.73 12.20
N TRP A 28 5.13 -8.94 13.45
CA TRP A 28 6.37 -8.38 13.96
C TRP A 28 7.60 -9.02 13.34
N VAL A 29 7.63 -10.35 13.21
CA VAL A 29 8.75 -11.07 12.59
C VAL A 29 8.95 -10.61 11.15
N TYR A 30 7.88 -10.54 10.37
CA TYR A 30 7.97 -10.18 8.96
C TYR A 30 8.26 -8.68 8.76
N SER A 31 7.65 -7.82 9.58
CA SER A 31 7.92 -6.38 9.53
C SER A 31 9.37 -6.06 9.90
N LEU A 32 9.89 -6.70 10.95
CA LEU A 32 11.28 -6.56 11.38
C LEU A 32 12.26 -7.09 10.33
N ALA A 33 11.94 -8.19 9.64
CA ALA A 33 12.77 -8.71 8.56
C ALA A 33 12.94 -7.68 7.42
N PHE A 34 11.84 -7.09 6.94
CA PHE A 34 11.91 -6.04 5.92
C PHE A 34 12.54 -4.74 6.41
N HIS A 35 12.31 -4.38 7.68
CA HIS A 35 12.99 -3.23 8.27
C HIS A 35 14.50 -3.43 8.34
N TRP A 36 14.94 -4.63 8.72
CA TRP A 36 16.36 -5.00 8.73
C TRP A 36 16.96 -4.95 7.33
N ILE A 37 16.27 -5.48 6.33
CA ILE A 37 16.66 -5.34 4.91
C ILE A 37 16.81 -3.86 4.55
N SER A 38 15.84 -3.02 4.92
CA SER A 38 15.87 -1.58 4.63
C SER A 38 17.05 -0.86 5.28
N ILE A 39 17.43 -1.23 6.49
CA ILE A 39 18.59 -0.65 7.18
C ILE A 39 19.91 -1.15 6.58
N LYS A 40 19.98 -2.43 6.18
CA LYS A 40 21.23 -3.04 5.72
C LYS A 40 21.63 -2.72 4.29
N GLU A 41 20.68 -2.28 3.47
CA GLU A 41 20.94 -1.83 2.09
C GLU A 41 21.73 -2.85 1.26
N PHE A 42 21.27 -4.11 1.31
CA PHE A 42 21.91 -5.17 0.54
C PHE A 42 21.86 -4.82 -0.95
N SER A 43 23.02 -4.64 -1.58
CA SER A 43 23.14 -4.16 -2.96
C SER A 43 22.33 -4.97 -3.99
N TRP A 44 22.14 -6.26 -3.77
CA TRP A 44 21.35 -7.14 -4.64
C TRP A 44 19.82 -7.01 -4.46
N LEU A 45 19.37 -6.40 -3.35
CA LEU A 45 17.97 -6.10 -3.05
C LEU A 45 17.57 -4.67 -3.37
N GLU A 46 18.49 -3.71 -3.27
CA GLU A 46 18.18 -2.28 -3.48
C GLU A 46 17.59 -1.97 -4.87
N LYS A 47 17.97 -2.73 -5.90
CA LYS A 47 17.37 -2.62 -7.24
C LYS A 47 15.87 -2.96 -7.30
N TYR A 48 15.33 -3.58 -6.25
CA TYR A 48 13.91 -3.94 -6.11
C TYR A 48 13.18 -3.03 -5.12
N ARG A 49 13.87 -2.09 -4.47
CA ARG A 49 13.23 -1.08 -3.63
C ARG A 49 12.42 -0.15 -4.53
N ILE A 50 11.19 0.14 -4.13
CA ILE A 50 10.26 0.92 -4.97
C ILE A 50 10.62 2.42 -4.96
N HIS A 51 10.97 2.93 -3.78
CA HIS A 51 11.35 4.32 -3.54
C HIS A 51 12.75 4.40 -2.94
N ASP A 52 13.50 5.45 -3.25
CA ASP A 52 14.76 5.69 -2.56
C ASP A 52 14.54 6.13 -1.10
N LYS A 53 15.61 6.14 -0.31
CA LYS A 53 15.54 6.56 1.10
C LYS A 53 15.28 8.05 1.28
N GLU A 54 15.63 8.88 0.29
CA GLU A 54 15.36 10.32 0.36
C GLU A 54 13.86 10.58 0.29
N GLU A 55 13.13 9.80 -0.51
CA GLU A 55 11.68 9.85 -0.61
C GLU A 55 10.97 9.40 0.67
N GLU A 56 11.57 8.53 1.50
CA GLU A 56 11.00 8.16 2.82
C GLU A 56 10.80 9.39 3.72
N THR A 57 11.59 10.46 3.55
CA THR A 57 11.44 11.73 4.30
C THR A 57 10.14 12.46 3.96
N ARG A 58 9.45 12.07 2.87
CA ARG A 58 8.14 12.62 2.49
C ARG A 58 7.00 12.06 3.33
N ASN A 59 7.26 11.00 4.12
CA ASN A 59 6.31 10.50 5.10
C ASN A 59 6.03 11.57 6.16
N ARG A 60 4.75 11.77 6.47
CA ARG A 60 4.27 12.78 7.43
C ARG A 60 4.05 12.22 8.83
N VAL A 61 4.62 11.05 9.11
CA VAL A 61 4.54 10.35 10.38
C VAL A 61 5.85 9.64 10.64
N SER A 62 6.29 9.62 11.89
CA SER A 62 7.51 8.93 12.32
C SER A 62 7.25 7.44 12.60
N LEU A 63 8.30 6.62 12.50
CA LEU A 63 8.22 5.19 12.80
C LEU A 63 7.70 4.88 14.23
N PRO A 64 8.10 5.59 15.31
CA PRO A 64 7.55 5.36 16.64
C PRO A 64 6.04 5.61 16.74
N GLU A 65 5.52 6.62 16.02
CA GLU A 65 4.08 6.90 15.98
C GLU A 65 3.32 5.79 15.23
N VAL A 66 3.91 5.26 14.15
CA VAL A 66 3.38 4.10 13.44
C VAL A 66 3.33 2.88 14.36
N ILE A 67 4.43 2.54 15.04
CA ILE A 67 4.51 1.43 16.00
C ILE A 67 3.46 1.56 17.10
N LYS A 68 3.29 2.76 17.67
CA LYS A 68 2.27 3.01 18.70
C LYS A 68 0.86 2.74 18.17
N ALA A 69 0.57 3.19 16.95
CA ALA A 69 -0.74 2.96 16.32
C ALA A 69 -1.01 1.47 16.09
N VAL A 70 -0.01 0.73 15.60
CA VAL A 70 -0.08 -0.71 15.37
C VAL A 70 -0.36 -1.47 16.66
N ILE A 71 0.30 -1.11 17.77
CA ILE A 71 0.04 -1.74 19.07
C ILE A 71 -1.41 -1.53 19.50
N ILE A 72 -1.94 -0.30 19.35
CA ILE A 72 -3.36 -0.01 19.65
C ILE A 72 -4.28 -0.86 18.77
N GLN A 73 -3.97 -0.97 17.48
CA GLN A 73 -4.75 -1.75 16.53
C GLN A 73 -4.74 -3.25 16.87
N GLN A 74 -3.57 -3.80 17.22
CA GLN A 74 -3.44 -5.20 17.66
C GLN A 74 -4.16 -5.46 18.98
N LEU A 75 -4.20 -4.51 19.92
CA LEU A 75 -4.99 -4.64 21.15
C LEU A 75 -6.49 -4.71 20.86
N LEU A 76 -7.00 -3.86 19.96
CA LEU A 76 -8.40 -3.88 19.54
C LEU A 76 -8.76 -5.17 18.78
N GLN A 77 -7.88 -5.60 17.87
CA GLN A 77 -8.04 -6.86 17.13
C GLN A 77 -8.03 -8.07 18.06
N THR A 78 -7.11 -8.10 19.05
CA THR A 78 -7.03 -9.17 20.04
C THR A 78 -8.27 -9.20 20.93
N ALA A 79 -8.78 -8.04 21.35
CA ALA A 79 -10.00 -7.96 22.15
C ALA A 79 -11.23 -8.49 21.40
N LEU A 80 -11.39 -8.12 20.12
CA LEU A 80 -12.47 -8.65 19.28
C LEU A 80 -12.27 -10.16 19.01
N GLY A 81 -11.04 -10.56 18.69
CA GLY A 81 -10.69 -11.96 18.45
C GLY A 81 -10.95 -12.83 19.69
N PHE A 82 -10.69 -12.32 20.90
CA PHE A 82 -11.06 -13.00 22.13
C PHE A 82 -12.57 -13.25 22.20
N ILE A 83 -13.40 -12.26 21.86
CA ILE A 83 -14.86 -12.41 21.83
C ILE A 83 -15.30 -13.44 20.77
N VAL A 84 -14.71 -13.40 19.59
CA VAL A 84 -15.15 -14.20 18.42
C VAL A 84 -14.60 -15.63 18.42
N VAL A 85 -13.40 -15.85 18.96
CA VAL A 85 -12.67 -17.11 18.85
C VAL A 85 -12.51 -17.82 20.20
N VAL A 86 -12.55 -17.08 21.32
CA VAL A 86 -12.27 -17.65 22.66
C VAL A 86 -13.49 -17.61 23.58
N ALA A 87 -14.30 -16.55 23.54
CA ALA A 87 -15.39 -16.34 24.49
C ALA A 87 -16.62 -17.21 24.19
N ASP A 88 -16.78 -17.64 22.93
CA ASP A 88 -17.73 -18.68 22.58
C ASP A 88 -17.05 -20.04 22.82
N ASP A 89 -17.25 -20.61 24.00
CA ASP A 89 -16.72 -21.93 24.42
C ASP A 89 -17.29 -23.08 23.56
N SER A 90 -18.15 -22.75 22.59
CA SER A 90 -18.43 -23.63 21.46
C SER A 90 -17.29 -23.54 20.45
N ASP A 91 -16.36 -24.48 20.55
CA ASP A 91 -15.55 -24.81 19.37
C ASP A 91 -16.47 -24.96 18.16
N MET A 92 -16.06 -24.54 16.96
CA MET A 92 -16.73 -25.05 15.76
C MET A 92 -16.49 -26.55 15.73
N ILE A 93 -17.43 -27.28 16.30
CA ILE A 93 -17.33 -28.70 16.53
C ILE A 93 -17.59 -29.39 15.20
N PHE A 94 -16.51 -29.85 14.57
CA PHE A 94 -16.63 -30.74 13.43
C PHE A 94 -16.69 -32.18 13.94
N ASP A 95 -17.81 -32.85 13.65
CA ASP A 95 -17.88 -34.30 13.76
C ASP A 95 -17.18 -34.87 12.51
N ASP A 96 -15.86 -35.09 12.65
CA ASP A 96 -14.99 -35.59 11.57
C ASP A 96 -15.50 -36.94 11.04
N ASP A 97 -15.97 -37.83 11.92
CA ASP A 97 -16.49 -39.14 11.56
C ASP A 97 -17.78 -39.02 10.73
N LEU A 98 -18.73 -38.19 11.18
CA LEU A 98 -19.96 -37.91 10.45
C LEU A 98 -19.66 -37.25 9.10
N SER A 99 -18.69 -36.33 9.05
CA SER A 99 -18.32 -35.62 7.83
C SER A 99 -17.64 -36.55 6.83
N LEU A 100 -16.70 -37.39 7.27
CA LEU A 100 -16.10 -38.43 6.44
C LEU A 100 -17.14 -39.42 5.90
N ALA A 101 -18.08 -39.86 6.73
CA ALA A 101 -19.16 -40.75 6.30
C ALA A 101 -20.05 -40.09 5.22
N ARG A 102 -20.30 -38.79 5.35
CA ARG A 102 -21.03 -37.99 4.36
C ARG A 102 -20.30 -37.93 3.02
N TYR A 103 -18.99 -37.62 3.02
CA TYR A 103 -18.19 -37.62 1.80
C TYR A 103 -18.10 -39.00 1.17
N HIS A 104 -17.94 -40.06 1.97
CA HIS A 104 -17.97 -41.43 1.47
C HIS A 104 -19.29 -41.74 0.76
N THR A 105 -20.42 -41.35 1.36
CA THR A 105 -21.75 -41.51 0.78
C THR A 105 -21.90 -40.73 -0.52
N TRP A 106 -21.47 -39.46 -0.56
CA TRP A 106 -21.54 -38.62 -1.75
C TRP A 106 -20.70 -39.16 -2.90
N ILE A 107 -19.44 -39.54 -2.63
CA ILE A 107 -18.53 -40.10 -3.63
C ILE A 107 -19.08 -41.43 -4.15
N THR A 108 -19.53 -42.32 -3.27
CA THR A 108 -20.14 -43.61 -3.65
C THR A 108 -21.36 -43.40 -4.54
N SER A 109 -22.23 -42.45 -4.18
CA SER A 109 -23.43 -42.11 -4.96
C SER A 109 -23.07 -41.57 -6.34
N ALA A 110 -22.09 -40.66 -6.42
CA ALA A 110 -21.62 -40.09 -7.68
C ALA A 110 -20.98 -41.14 -8.60
N LEU A 111 -20.15 -42.04 -8.06
CA LEU A 111 -19.54 -43.14 -8.82
C LEU A 111 -20.59 -44.14 -9.32
N THR A 112 -21.57 -44.47 -8.47
CA THR A 112 -22.68 -45.36 -8.84
C THR A 112 -23.50 -44.76 -9.96
N PHE A 113 -23.85 -43.48 -9.86
CA PHE A 113 -24.56 -42.74 -10.91
C PHE A 113 -23.75 -42.70 -12.23
N ALA A 114 -22.43 -42.53 -12.15
CA ALA A 114 -21.54 -42.53 -13.31
C ALA A 114 -21.22 -43.94 -13.86
N GLY A 115 -21.70 -45.02 -13.23
CA GLY A 115 -21.40 -46.40 -13.63
C GLY A 115 -19.94 -46.82 -13.38
N ILE A 116 -19.19 -46.08 -12.56
CA ILE A 116 -17.78 -46.30 -12.27
C ILE A 116 -17.64 -47.17 -11.01
N ARG A 117 -16.81 -48.22 -11.06
CA ARG A 117 -16.52 -49.08 -9.92
C ARG A 117 -15.09 -48.90 -9.43
N LEU A 118 -14.94 -48.41 -8.20
CA LEU A 118 -13.66 -48.28 -7.50
C LEU A 118 -13.64 -49.14 -6.24
N SER A 119 -12.43 -49.41 -5.72
CA SER A 119 -12.29 -50.13 -4.46
C SER A 119 -12.77 -49.28 -3.27
N GLN A 120 -13.24 -49.93 -2.20
CA GLN A 120 -13.63 -49.22 -0.97
C GLN A 120 -12.48 -48.44 -0.34
N ALA A 121 -11.25 -48.96 -0.44
CA ALA A 121 -10.06 -48.25 0.02
C ALA A 121 -9.85 -46.95 -0.75
N THR A 122 -9.99 -46.97 -2.08
CA THR A 122 -9.89 -45.77 -2.92
C THR A 122 -10.96 -44.74 -2.54
N ILE A 123 -12.22 -45.16 -2.38
CA ILE A 123 -13.32 -44.26 -1.99
C ILE A 123 -13.04 -43.62 -0.62
N ALA A 124 -12.58 -44.41 0.35
CA ALA A 124 -12.25 -43.91 1.69
C ALA A 124 -11.08 -42.90 1.66
N SER A 125 -10.03 -43.17 0.88
CA SER A 125 -8.92 -42.22 0.68
C SER A 125 -9.38 -40.94 -0.01
N THR A 126 -10.23 -41.04 -1.04
CA THR A 126 -10.81 -39.87 -1.71
C THR A 126 -11.67 -39.05 -0.75
N ALA A 127 -12.49 -39.69 0.08
CA ALA A 127 -13.29 -39.00 1.10
C ALA A 127 -12.40 -38.23 2.09
N HIS A 128 -11.29 -38.82 2.54
CA HIS A 128 -10.31 -38.13 3.39
C HIS A 128 -9.70 -36.91 2.70
N VAL A 129 -9.28 -37.05 1.44
CA VAL A 129 -8.70 -35.93 0.67
C VAL A 129 -9.72 -34.81 0.50
N CYS A 130 -10.96 -35.15 0.12
CA CYS A 130 -12.03 -34.18 -0.06
C CYS A 130 -12.37 -33.45 1.25
N TYR A 131 -12.52 -34.18 2.36
CA TYR A 131 -12.89 -33.57 3.63
C TYR A 131 -11.75 -32.73 4.23
N PHE A 132 -10.57 -33.31 4.46
CA PHE A 132 -9.53 -32.60 5.20
C PHE A 132 -8.84 -31.50 4.38
N TYR A 133 -8.70 -31.68 3.06
CA TYR A 133 -7.94 -30.75 2.23
C TYR A 133 -8.84 -29.89 1.35
N LEU A 134 -9.72 -30.50 0.55
CA LEU A 134 -10.54 -29.72 -0.39
C LEU A 134 -11.53 -28.82 0.35
N GLU A 135 -12.24 -29.31 1.37
CA GLU A 135 -13.15 -28.49 2.16
C GLU A 135 -12.41 -27.36 2.87
N SER A 136 -11.28 -27.65 3.51
CA SER A 136 -10.43 -26.63 4.14
C SER A 136 -9.97 -25.56 3.14
N MET A 137 -9.55 -25.95 1.93
CA MET A 137 -9.19 -25.03 0.86
C MET A 137 -10.38 -24.17 0.41
N VAL A 138 -11.57 -24.77 0.26
CA VAL A 138 -12.79 -24.05 -0.10
C VAL A 138 -13.16 -23.03 0.97
N ARG A 139 -13.12 -23.41 2.26
CA ARG A 139 -13.40 -22.49 3.38
C ARG A 139 -12.40 -21.34 3.41
N PHE A 140 -11.12 -21.63 3.23
CA PHE A 140 -10.07 -20.61 3.15
C PHE A 140 -10.31 -19.65 1.99
N PHE A 141 -10.65 -20.18 0.80
CA PHE A 141 -10.96 -19.40 -0.38
C PHE A 141 -12.23 -18.53 -0.20
N VAL A 142 -13.26 -19.05 0.45
CA VAL A 142 -14.47 -18.28 0.81
C VAL A 142 -14.11 -17.12 1.73
N ALA A 143 -13.28 -17.35 2.76
CA ALA A 143 -12.83 -16.30 3.68
C ALA A 143 -12.02 -15.23 2.95
N MET A 144 -11.07 -15.63 2.09
CA MET A 144 -10.29 -14.69 1.26
C MET A 144 -11.20 -13.85 0.35
N SER A 145 -12.12 -14.50 -0.37
CA SER A 145 -13.02 -13.84 -1.31
C SER A 145 -13.94 -12.84 -0.60
N PHE A 146 -14.43 -13.21 0.58
CA PHE A 146 -15.23 -12.31 1.42
C PHE A 146 -14.40 -11.13 1.90
N LEU A 147 -13.20 -11.37 2.44
CA LEU A 147 -12.35 -10.31 2.97
C LEU A 147 -11.92 -9.32 1.88
N ASP A 148 -11.52 -9.80 0.70
CA ASP A 148 -11.21 -8.96 -0.47
C ASP A 148 -12.39 -8.08 -0.86
N THR A 149 -13.60 -8.66 -0.88
CA THR A 149 -14.82 -7.93 -1.21
C THR A 149 -15.13 -6.86 -0.17
N TRP A 150 -15.10 -7.22 1.11
CA TRP A 150 -15.33 -6.32 2.23
C TRP A 150 -14.37 -5.12 2.20
N GLN A 151 -13.08 -5.42 2.10
CA GLN A 151 -12.02 -4.43 2.09
C GLN A 151 -12.09 -3.55 0.85
N TYR A 152 -12.28 -4.10 -0.35
CA TYR A 152 -12.39 -3.29 -1.58
C TYR A 152 -13.50 -2.23 -1.47
N PHE A 153 -14.72 -2.63 -1.11
CA PHE A 153 -15.85 -1.71 -1.12
C PHE A 153 -15.73 -0.65 -0.03
N LEU A 154 -15.26 -1.00 1.16
CA LEU A 154 -15.01 -0.02 2.22
C LEU A 154 -13.83 0.89 1.89
N HIS A 155 -12.74 0.36 1.37
CA HIS A 155 -11.58 1.16 0.99
C HIS A 155 -11.95 2.19 -0.08
N ARG A 156 -12.67 1.75 -1.13
CA ARG A 156 -13.20 2.64 -2.15
C ARG A 156 -14.18 3.66 -1.57
N LEU A 157 -15.07 3.27 -0.65
CA LEU A 157 -15.98 4.19 0.02
C LEU A 157 -15.22 5.28 0.80
N PHE A 158 -14.20 4.88 1.55
CA PHE A 158 -13.36 5.78 2.35
C PHE A 158 -12.60 6.79 1.48
N HIS A 159 -12.23 6.43 0.26
CA HIS A 159 -11.62 7.36 -0.70
C HIS A 159 -12.61 8.29 -1.42
N ASN A 160 -13.83 7.81 -1.68
CA ASN A 160 -14.79 8.55 -2.50
C ASN A 160 -15.69 9.48 -1.68
N VAL A 161 -15.87 9.23 -0.38
CA VAL A 161 -16.60 10.12 0.52
C VAL A 161 -15.62 11.08 1.21
N PRO A 162 -15.68 12.41 0.92
CA PRO A 162 -14.70 13.37 1.45
C PRO A 162 -14.59 13.39 2.97
N TYR A 163 -15.70 13.16 3.68
CA TYR A 163 -15.72 13.08 5.13
C TYR A 163 -14.91 11.89 5.65
N LEU A 164 -15.11 10.70 5.07
CA LEU A 164 -14.42 9.47 5.50
C LEU A 164 -12.92 9.55 5.18
N TYR A 165 -12.56 10.05 4.00
CA TYR A 165 -11.17 10.26 3.63
C TYR A 165 -10.49 11.22 4.61
N LYS A 166 -11.06 12.43 4.78
CA LYS A 166 -10.42 13.48 5.58
C LYS A 166 -10.23 13.10 7.05
N HIS A 167 -11.15 12.36 7.66
CA HIS A 167 -11.11 12.09 9.10
C HIS A 167 -10.51 10.73 9.46
N PHE A 168 -10.55 9.75 8.55
CA PHE A 168 -10.08 8.40 8.83
C PHE A 168 -8.93 8.03 7.90
N HIS A 169 -9.21 7.86 6.61
CA HIS A 169 -8.27 7.22 5.68
C HIS A 169 -7.04 8.06 5.34
N SER A 170 -7.15 9.38 5.35
CA SER A 170 -6.01 10.28 5.10
C SER A 170 -4.89 10.14 6.15
N ARG A 171 -5.18 9.53 7.32
CA ARG A 171 -4.15 9.15 8.28
C ARG A 171 -3.24 8.08 7.69
N HIS A 172 -3.79 7.04 7.06
CA HIS A 172 -3.02 5.98 6.43
C HIS A 172 -2.10 6.54 5.33
N HIS A 173 -2.65 7.41 4.47
CA HIS A 173 -1.93 8.13 3.41
C HIS A 173 -0.95 9.22 3.91
N ARG A 174 -0.68 9.31 5.22
CA ARG A 174 0.49 10.06 5.72
C ARG A 174 1.79 9.33 5.42
N LEU A 175 1.72 8.02 5.19
CA LEU A 175 2.79 7.23 4.62
C LEU A 175 2.73 7.42 3.10
N TYR A 176 3.61 8.27 2.57
CA TYR A 176 3.77 8.45 1.14
C TYR A 176 4.57 7.28 0.53
N VAL A 177 5.66 6.91 1.19
CA VAL A 177 6.43 5.69 0.91
C VAL A 177 6.00 4.62 1.91
N THR A 178 5.39 3.56 1.41
CA THR A 178 4.99 2.42 2.24
C THR A 178 6.20 1.67 2.76
N HIS A 179 6.12 1.24 4.02
CA HIS A 179 7.08 0.32 4.63
C HIS A 179 6.33 -0.70 5.50
N SER A 180 6.97 -1.82 5.82
CA SER A 180 6.31 -2.98 6.43
C SER A 180 5.48 -2.68 7.68
N PHE A 181 5.99 -1.84 8.60
CA PHE A 181 5.23 -1.42 9.80
C PHE A 181 3.98 -0.57 9.51
N GLY A 182 3.87 0.00 8.31
CA GLY A 182 2.72 0.79 7.86
C GLY A 182 1.48 -0.05 7.57
N ALA A 183 1.62 -1.38 7.47
CA ALA A 183 0.56 -2.31 7.11
C ALA A 183 -0.70 -2.23 8.01
N LEU A 184 -0.54 -1.89 9.28
CA LEU A 184 -1.64 -1.67 10.22
C LEU A 184 -1.68 -0.22 10.74
N TYR A 185 -1.08 0.72 9.99
CA TYR A 185 -1.14 2.15 10.30
C TYR A 185 -2.41 2.77 9.72
N ASN A 186 -3.52 2.59 10.41
CA ASN A 186 -4.80 3.21 10.06
C ASN A 186 -5.41 3.96 11.25
N HIS A 187 -6.52 4.63 11.02
CA HIS A 187 -7.31 5.19 12.11
C HIS A 187 -7.99 4.05 12.89
N PRO A 188 -8.04 4.06 14.25
CA PRO A 188 -8.60 2.94 15.03
C PRO A 188 -10.01 2.51 14.61
N PHE A 189 -10.88 3.47 14.29
CA PHE A 189 -12.22 3.18 13.75
C PHE A 189 -12.17 2.44 12.40
N GLU A 190 -11.29 2.87 11.50
CA GLU A 190 -11.14 2.27 10.18
C GLU A 190 -10.57 0.86 10.31
N GLY A 191 -9.50 0.69 11.08
CA GLY A 191 -8.93 -0.63 11.32
C GLY A 191 -9.89 -1.57 12.04
N PHE A 192 -10.72 -1.07 12.96
CA PHE A 192 -11.76 -1.88 13.59
C PHE A 192 -12.83 -2.32 12.57
N LEU A 193 -13.32 -1.43 11.73
CA LEU A 193 -14.39 -1.72 10.77
C LEU A 193 -13.90 -2.55 9.57
N MET A 194 -12.79 -2.18 8.98
CA MET A 194 -12.26 -2.83 7.78
C MET A 194 -11.53 -4.12 8.14
N ASP A 195 -10.58 -4.06 9.06
CA ASP A 195 -9.71 -5.21 9.35
C ASP A 195 -10.38 -6.16 10.34
N SER A 196 -10.75 -5.68 11.53
CA SER A 196 -11.21 -6.55 12.62
C SER A 196 -12.58 -7.18 12.30
N ILE A 197 -13.59 -6.36 12.01
CA ILE A 197 -14.93 -6.85 11.65
C ILE A 197 -14.87 -7.67 10.35
N GLY A 198 -14.14 -7.19 9.34
CA GLY A 198 -13.99 -7.91 8.07
C GLY A 198 -13.40 -9.31 8.25
N ALA A 199 -12.31 -9.44 9.00
CA ALA A 199 -11.68 -10.73 9.27
C ALA A 199 -12.56 -11.65 10.13
N SER A 200 -13.23 -11.12 11.16
CA SER A 200 -14.17 -11.90 11.98
C SER A 200 -15.35 -12.42 11.17
N LEU A 201 -15.94 -11.61 10.29
CA LEU A 201 -17.02 -12.04 9.41
C LEU A 201 -16.54 -13.06 8.38
N ALA A 202 -15.35 -12.88 7.79
CA ALA A 202 -14.74 -13.86 6.88
C ALA A 202 -14.57 -15.23 7.56
N PHE A 203 -14.07 -15.24 8.80
CA PHE A 203 -13.96 -16.44 9.63
C PHE A 203 -15.31 -17.11 9.84
N LEU A 204 -16.31 -16.38 10.35
CA LEU A 204 -17.63 -16.92 10.65
C LEU A 204 -18.34 -17.46 9.41
N ILE A 205 -18.34 -16.71 8.30
CA ILE A 205 -19.02 -17.07 7.05
C ILE A 205 -18.38 -18.30 6.40
N SER A 206 -17.06 -18.43 6.49
CA SER A 206 -16.35 -19.59 5.94
C SER A 206 -16.67 -20.90 6.67
N GLY A 207 -17.16 -20.84 7.91
CA GLY A 207 -17.37 -22.03 8.73
C GLY A 207 -16.07 -22.79 9.05
N MET A 208 -14.91 -22.11 9.03
CA MET A 208 -13.63 -22.73 9.36
C MET A 208 -13.45 -22.91 10.88
N GLY A 209 -12.73 -23.95 11.29
CA GLY A 209 -12.36 -24.14 12.70
C GLY A 209 -11.22 -23.24 13.16
N ASN A 210 -10.86 -23.35 14.44
CA ASN A 210 -9.78 -22.58 15.07
C ASN A 210 -8.42 -22.74 14.36
N ARG A 211 -8.11 -23.95 13.88
CA ARG A 211 -6.90 -24.21 13.07
C ARG A 211 -6.95 -23.51 11.71
N GLY A 212 -8.13 -23.45 11.08
CA GLY A 212 -8.36 -22.67 9.87
C GLY A 212 -8.18 -21.18 10.14
N ALA A 213 -8.74 -20.68 11.25
CA ALA A 213 -8.62 -19.29 11.68
C ALA A 213 -7.16 -18.89 11.90
N LEU A 214 -6.39 -19.74 12.59
CA LEU A 214 -4.96 -19.58 12.80
C LEU A 214 -4.22 -19.41 11.48
N ALA A 215 -4.48 -20.29 10.50
CA ALA A 215 -3.86 -20.20 9.18
C ALA A 215 -4.31 -18.93 8.43
N PHE A 216 -5.62 -18.64 8.43
CA PHE A 216 -6.21 -17.55 7.68
C PHE A 216 -5.77 -16.18 8.19
N PHE A 217 -5.84 -15.93 9.50
CA PHE A 217 -5.43 -14.66 10.09
C PHE A 217 -3.92 -14.44 9.93
N SER A 218 -3.10 -15.47 10.17
CA SER A 218 -1.66 -15.37 10.01
C SER A 218 -1.26 -15.10 8.56
N PHE A 219 -1.90 -15.77 7.61
CA PHE A 219 -1.66 -15.56 6.19
C PHE A 219 -2.13 -14.19 5.71
N SER A 220 -3.30 -13.73 6.16
CA SER A 220 -3.82 -12.40 5.86
C SER A 220 -2.87 -11.32 6.37
N THR A 221 -2.38 -11.45 7.61
CA THR A 221 -1.40 -10.52 8.18
C THR A 221 -0.08 -10.53 7.41
N LEU A 222 0.44 -11.72 7.08
CA LEU A 222 1.64 -11.86 6.27
C LEU A 222 1.49 -11.11 4.93
N LYS A 223 0.34 -11.29 4.27
CA LYS A 223 0.03 -10.66 2.99
C LYS A 223 -0.06 -9.14 3.11
N THR A 224 -0.79 -8.61 4.09
CA THR A 224 -0.88 -7.16 4.30
C THR A 224 0.48 -6.51 4.57
N VAL A 225 1.35 -7.18 5.34
CA VAL A 225 2.73 -6.70 5.57
C VAL A 225 3.57 -6.75 4.29
N ASP A 226 3.43 -7.80 3.48
CA ASP A 226 4.10 -7.90 2.18
C ASP A 226 3.69 -6.76 1.23
N ASP A 227 2.40 -6.42 1.19
CA ASP A 227 1.85 -5.35 0.34
C ASP A 227 2.35 -3.96 0.73
N HIS A 228 2.88 -3.81 1.94
CA HIS A 228 3.45 -2.56 2.43
C HIS A 228 4.97 -2.61 2.51
N CYS A 229 5.63 -3.70 2.12
CA CYS A 229 7.02 -3.92 2.49
C CYS A 229 8.01 -2.91 1.87
N GLY A 230 7.60 -2.20 0.82
CA GLY A 230 8.44 -1.23 0.09
C GLY A 230 9.37 -1.85 -0.95
N TYR A 231 9.22 -3.15 -1.22
CA TYR A 231 10.02 -3.89 -2.19
C TYR A 231 9.16 -4.71 -3.16
N ASN A 232 9.44 -4.56 -4.44
CA ASN A 232 8.89 -5.41 -5.49
C ASN A 232 9.88 -6.56 -5.79
N LEU A 233 9.80 -7.62 -4.98
CA LEU A 233 10.72 -8.75 -5.00
C LEU A 233 10.24 -9.83 -5.97
N PRO A 234 10.90 -10.01 -7.13
CA PRO A 234 10.42 -10.93 -8.16
C PRO A 234 10.56 -12.39 -7.76
N PHE A 235 11.14 -12.73 -6.60
CA PHE A 235 11.28 -14.07 -6.05
C PHE A 235 10.41 -14.34 -4.83
N ASN A 236 9.66 -13.33 -4.36
CA ASN A 236 8.72 -13.51 -3.27
C ASN A 236 7.49 -14.28 -3.76
N PRO A 237 7.16 -15.45 -3.18
CA PRO A 237 6.03 -16.25 -3.63
C PRO A 237 4.68 -15.54 -3.45
N LEU A 238 4.52 -14.67 -2.46
CA LEU A 238 3.28 -13.92 -2.24
C LEU A 238 3.03 -12.94 -3.40
N GLN A 239 4.05 -12.16 -3.75
CA GLN A 239 3.97 -11.17 -4.84
C GLN A 239 3.80 -11.83 -6.22
N ARG A 240 4.22 -13.09 -6.38
CA ARG A 240 3.99 -13.88 -7.60
C ARG A 240 2.61 -14.52 -7.66
N LEU A 241 2.08 -14.95 -6.51
CA LEU A 241 0.81 -15.66 -6.44
C LEU A 241 -0.39 -14.72 -6.47
N PHE A 242 -0.22 -13.48 -6.00
CA PHE A 242 -1.27 -12.48 -5.90
C PHE A 242 -0.99 -11.25 -6.76
N TRP A 243 -2.05 -10.73 -7.37
CA TRP A 243 -1.99 -9.50 -8.18
C TRP A 243 -1.92 -8.25 -7.32
N ASN A 244 -2.54 -8.24 -6.14
CA ASN A 244 -2.20 -7.23 -5.14
C ASN A 244 -0.81 -7.59 -4.60
N ASN A 245 0.12 -6.64 -4.69
CA ASN A 245 1.47 -6.73 -4.16
C ASN A 245 1.97 -5.32 -3.80
N ALA A 246 3.21 -5.22 -3.33
CA ALA A 246 3.83 -3.97 -2.91
C ALA A 246 3.82 -2.87 -3.98
N ASP A 247 4.04 -3.22 -5.25
CA ASP A 247 4.05 -2.25 -6.34
C ASP A 247 2.64 -1.70 -6.64
N TYR A 248 1.66 -2.60 -6.67
CA TYR A 248 0.25 -2.26 -6.86
C TYR A 248 -0.27 -1.32 -5.76
N HIS A 249 0.06 -1.61 -4.51
CA HIS A 249 -0.37 -0.82 -3.36
C HIS A 249 0.41 0.50 -3.24
N ASP A 250 1.69 0.51 -3.60
CA ASP A 250 2.47 1.75 -3.67
C ASP A 250 1.84 2.77 -4.62
N ILE A 251 1.42 2.34 -5.83
CA ILE A 251 0.72 3.22 -6.80
C ILE A 251 -0.47 3.92 -6.14
N HIS A 252 -1.23 3.20 -5.31
CA HIS A 252 -2.39 3.74 -4.60
C HIS A 252 -2.02 4.87 -3.61
N HIS A 253 -0.92 4.73 -2.87
CA HIS A 253 -0.41 5.75 -1.94
C HIS A 253 0.10 7.01 -2.65
N GLN A 254 0.41 6.92 -3.94
CA GLN A 254 0.83 8.09 -4.71
C GLN A 254 -0.35 9.06 -4.93
N ASN A 255 -0.07 10.36 -4.91
CA ASN A 255 -1.07 11.41 -5.12
C ASN A 255 -1.89 11.27 -6.43
N PHE A 256 -1.33 10.60 -7.45
CA PHE A 256 -2.05 10.34 -8.70
C PHE A 256 -2.88 9.05 -8.67
N GLY A 257 -2.51 8.08 -7.83
CA GLY A 257 -3.15 6.77 -7.73
C GLY A 257 -4.18 6.66 -6.60
N ILE A 258 -4.35 7.70 -5.78
CA ILE A 258 -5.32 7.79 -4.66
C ILE A 258 -6.78 7.44 -4.99
N LYS A 259 -7.15 7.31 -6.26
CA LYS A 259 -8.49 6.87 -6.71
C LYS A 259 -8.49 5.55 -7.49
N SER A 260 -7.42 4.77 -7.35
CA SER A 260 -7.20 3.52 -8.05
C SER A 260 -6.67 2.47 -7.08
N ASN A 261 -6.68 1.20 -7.49
CA ASN A 261 -6.07 0.07 -6.80
C ASN A 261 -6.57 -0.13 -5.36
N PHE A 262 -7.89 -0.25 -5.17
CA PHE A 262 -8.50 -0.34 -3.83
C PHE A 262 -8.51 -1.74 -3.22
N SER A 263 -8.41 -2.79 -4.04
CA SER A 263 -8.54 -4.17 -3.57
C SER A 263 -7.38 -4.52 -2.64
N GLN A 264 -7.68 -5.16 -1.53
CA GLN A 264 -6.73 -5.71 -0.56
C GLN A 264 -7.41 -6.81 0.27
N PRO A 265 -6.68 -7.80 0.81
CA PRO A 265 -5.24 -7.99 0.67
C PRO A 265 -4.83 -8.96 -0.46
N PHE A 266 -5.73 -9.70 -1.12
CA PHE A 266 -5.32 -10.80 -2.02
C PHE A 266 -5.44 -10.48 -3.51
N GLY A 267 -6.64 -10.51 -4.07
CA GLY A 267 -6.91 -10.33 -5.50
C GLY A 267 -7.19 -8.88 -5.87
N THR A 268 -7.14 -8.57 -7.17
CA THR A 268 -7.47 -7.24 -7.74
C THR A 268 -8.77 -7.27 -8.56
N ILE A 269 -9.57 -8.34 -8.41
CA ILE A 269 -10.73 -8.63 -9.26
C ILE A 269 -11.68 -7.43 -9.31
N TRP A 270 -11.98 -6.83 -8.16
CA TRP A 270 -12.91 -5.71 -8.08
C TRP A 270 -12.40 -4.45 -8.78
N ASP A 271 -11.10 -4.18 -8.75
CA ASP A 271 -10.50 -3.07 -9.50
C ASP A 271 -10.61 -3.27 -11.01
N HIS A 272 -10.47 -4.49 -11.50
CA HIS A 272 -10.68 -4.80 -12.91
C HIS A 272 -12.17 -4.72 -13.29
N VAL A 273 -13.06 -5.31 -12.48
CA VAL A 273 -14.51 -5.33 -12.75
C VAL A 273 -15.09 -3.92 -12.75
N LEU A 274 -14.62 -3.04 -11.87
CA LEU A 274 -15.19 -1.71 -11.68
C LEU A 274 -14.33 -0.57 -12.28
N GLY A 275 -13.28 -0.92 -13.03
CA GLY A 275 -12.46 0.04 -13.77
C GLY A 275 -11.65 0.99 -12.88
N THR A 276 -11.18 0.50 -11.72
CA THR A 276 -10.34 1.27 -10.78
C THR A 276 -8.89 0.75 -10.71
N HIS A 277 -8.52 -0.20 -11.57
CA HIS A 277 -7.13 -0.66 -11.68
C HIS A 277 -6.23 0.37 -12.40
N MET A 278 -5.00 0.54 -11.91
CA MET A 278 -3.93 1.30 -12.55
C MET A 278 -2.64 0.47 -12.53
N SER A 279 -2.06 0.22 -13.71
CA SER A 279 -0.78 -0.48 -13.83
C SER A 279 0.42 0.47 -13.59
N ARG A 280 1.60 -0.11 -13.37
CA ARG A 280 2.84 0.67 -13.22
C ARG A 280 3.21 1.42 -14.51
N GLU A 281 2.92 0.85 -15.68
CA GLU A 281 3.13 1.52 -16.96
C GLU A 281 2.25 2.76 -17.09
N GLU A 282 0.98 2.66 -16.73
CA GLU A 282 0.04 3.79 -16.72
C GLU A 282 0.48 4.86 -15.71
N ALA A 283 0.89 4.44 -14.51
CA ALA A 283 1.45 5.34 -13.49
C ALA A 283 2.68 6.11 -14.02
N ASN A 284 3.62 5.42 -14.67
CA ASN A 284 4.83 6.02 -15.23
C ASN A 284 4.52 7.04 -16.33
N GLN A 285 3.51 6.78 -17.18
CA GLN A 285 3.05 7.74 -18.18
C GLN A 285 2.47 9.01 -17.53
N ILE A 286 1.68 8.86 -16.46
CA ILE A 286 1.12 9.98 -15.71
C ILE A 286 2.23 10.81 -15.07
N ILE A 287 3.24 10.15 -14.47
CA ILE A 287 4.40 10.82 -13.87
C ILE A 287 5.14 11.64 -14.93
N LYS A 288 5.49 11.01 -16.07
CA LYS A 288 6.18 11.69 -17.18
C LYS A 288 5.42 12.93 -17.66
N ILE A 289 4.12 12.81 -17.91
CA ILE A 289 3.28 13.94 -18.34
C ILE A 289 3.27 15.06 -17.29
N LYS A 290 3.24 14.72 -16.00
CA LYS A 290 3.29 15.72 -14.92
C LYS A 290 4.63 16.45 -14.87
N GLU A 291 5.74 15.74 -15.06
CA GLU A 291 7.08 16.31 -15.12
C GLU A 291 7.24 17.25 -16.31
N GLU A 292 6.82 16.83 -17.50
CA GLU A 292 6.84 17.66 -18.71
C GLU A 292 6.01 18.94 -18.53
N ARG A 293 4.80 18.83 -17.96
CA ARG A 293 3.96 20.00 -17.64
C ARG A 293 4.61 20.93 -16.62
N LYS A 294 5.31 20.38 -15.61
CA LYS A 294 6.03 21.18 -14.60
C LYS A 294 7.21 21.91 -15.23
N ALA A 295 7.98 21.23 -16.08
CA ALA A 295 9.10 21.81 -16.82
C ALA A 295 8.63 22.93 -17.77
N ALA A 296 7.56 22.69 -18.53
CA ALA A 296 6.98 23.70 -19.42
C ALA A 296 6.47 24.94 -18.66
N ARG A 297 5.83 24.76 -17.50
CA ARG A 297 5.40 25.89 -16.64
C ARG A 297 6.58 26.68 -16.10
N LEU A 298 7.65 26.01 -15.69
CA LEU A 298 8.86 26.69 -15.20
C LEU A 298 9.56 27.45 -16.33
N ALA A 299 9.63 26.85 -17.53
CA ALA A 299 10.18 27.51 -18.72
C ALA A 299 9.37 28.75 -19.10
N ALA A 300 8.04 28.67 -19.10
CA ALA A 300 7.16 29.81 -19.37
C ALA A 300 7.35 30.93 -18.32
N LYS A 301 7.42 30.58 -17.03
CA LYS A 301 7.67 31.56 -15.96
C LYS A 301 9.05 32.21 -16.07
N ASN A 302 10.07 31.46 -16.45
CA ASN A 302 11.41 32.00 -16.70
C ASN A 302 11.39 32.94 -17.92
N GLN A 303 10.66 32.60 -18.98
CA GLN A 303 10.50 33.47 -20.14
C GLN A 303 9.74 34.76 -19.80
N GLU A 304 8.69 34.70 -18.99
CA GLU A 304 7.98 35.89 -18.48
C GLU A 304 8.90 36.77 -17.60
N ASN A 305 9.73 36.17 -16.75
CA ASN A 305 10.72 36.89 -15.95
C ASN A 305 11.76 37.58 -16.85
N ILE A 306 12.26 36.91 -17.88
CA ILE A 306 13.19 37.51 -18.87
C ILE A 306 12.50 38.66 -19.60
N ASN A 307 11.27 38.45 -20.10
CA ASN A 307 10.52 39.47 -20.83
C ASN A 307 10.23 40.70 -19.95
N SER A 308 9.89 40.50 -18.66
CA SER A 308 9.66 41.61 -17.73
C SER A 308 10.94 42.39 -17.42
N LEU A 309 12.08 41.71 -17.22
CA LEU A 309 13.41 42.33 -17.10
C LEU A 309 13.79 43.14 -18.34
N THR A 310 13.53 42.63 -19.54
CA THR A 310 13.78 43.39 -20.79
C THR A 310 12.82 44.57 -20.99
N SER A 311 11.59 44.49 -20.47
CA SER A 311 10.59 45.58 -20.56
C SER A 311 10.82 46.71 -19.54
N THR A 312 11.56 46.44 -18.45
CA THR A 312 11.77 47.38 -17.33
C THR A 312 13.15 48.06 -17.35
N GLY A 313 13.94 47.88 -18.41
CA GLY A 313 15.28 48.47 -18.45
C GLY A 313 15.85 48.68 -19.85
N ALA A 314 15.45 49.77 -20.50
CA ALA A 314 16.40 50.55 -21.28
C ALA A 314 17.26 51.37 -20.30
N VAL A 315 18.31 50.77 -19.71
CA VAL A 315 19.40 51.55 -19.08
C VAL A 315 20.75 50.83 -19.27
N ALA A 316 21.55 51.42 -20.14
CA ALA A 316 23.02 51.43 -20.24
C ALA A 316 23.83 50.15 -19.95
N VAL A 317 24.38 49.58 -21.03
CA VAL A 317 25.56 48.73 -21.01
C VAL A 317 26.77 49.57 -20.54
N GLY A 318 27.23 49.34 -19.32
CA GLY A 318 28.56 49.73 -18.83
C GLY A 318 29.52 48.53 -18.86
N PRO A 319 30.83 48.73 -19.02
CA PRO A 319 31.76 47.64 -19.32
C PRO A 319 31.94 46.70 -18.12
N ILE A 320 31.96 45.41 -18.41
CA ILE A 320 32.18 44.32 -17.46
C ILE A 320 33.58 44.47 -16.84
N LYS A 321 33.64 44.80 -15.54
CA LYS A 321 34.83 44.56 -14.72
C LYS A 321 34.73 43.17 -14.09
N SER A 322 35.67 42.31 -14.46
CA SER A 322 35.96 41.07 -13.76
C SER A 322 36.39 41.35 -12.31
N VAL A 323 35.75 40.73 -11.33
CA VAL A 323 36.33 40.58 -9.98
C VAL A 323 36.04 39.18 -9.47
N TYR A 324 37.11 38.41 -9.34
CA TYR A 324 37.18 37.20 -8.53
C TYR A 324 37.28 37.58 -7.04
N SER A 325 36.65 36.75 -6.21
CA SER A 325 36.82 36.55 -4.75
C SER A 325 36.49 37.70 -3.78
N LYS A 326 35.59 37.43 -2.84
CA LYS A 326 35.94 36.97 -1.48
C LYS A 326 34.67 36.57 -0.71
N ASP A 327 34.80 35.46 0.00
CA ASP A 327 33.93 35.07 1.11
C ASP A 327 33.90 36.18 2.17
N GLU A 328 32.73 36.43 2.76
CA GLU A 328 32.57 36.75 4.18
C GLU A 328 31.07 36.70 4.56
N ASP A 329 30.79 35.88 5.57
CA ASP A 329 29.53 35.79 6.30
C ASP A 329 29.22 37.08 7.06
N ALA A 330 27.94 37.47 7.16
CA ALA A 330 27.23 37.74 8.43
C ALA A 330 25.99 38.65 8.27
N SER A 331 24.82 38.01 8.38
CA SER A 331 23.68 38.28 9.27
C SER A 331 22.85 39.60 9.27
N SER A 332 21.56 39.36 9.60
CA SER A 332 20.55 40.25 10.25
C SER A 332 19.62 41.03 9.30
N SER A 333 18.27 41.09 9.42
CA SER A 333 17.24 40.84 10.46
C SER A 333 15.88 40.69 9.73
N GLY A 334 14.72 40.27 10.24
CA GLY A 334 14.19 39.99 11.58
C GLY A 334 12.66 40.23 11.58
N ASN A 335 11.89 39.35 12.25
CA ASN A 335 10.64 39.56 13.04
C ASN A 335 9.95 38.19 13.25
N ASN A 336 9.48 37.76 14.44
CA ASN A 336 9.16 38.48 15.66
C ASN A 336 9.11 37.55 16.92
N SER A 337 9.49 38.15 18.06
CA SER A 337 9.01 37.99 19.46
C SER A 337 8.93 36.63 20.18
N GLY A 338 9.60 36.55 21.35
CA GLY A 338 9.26 35.66 22.46
C GLY A 338 10.41 35.44 23.46
N ASN A 339 10.44 36.24 24.51
CA ASN A 339 11.43 36.35 25.58
C ASN A 339 11.57 35.08 26.45
N ASP A 340 12.79 34.67 26.84
CA ASP A 340 13.26 34.63 28.24
C ASP A 340 14.61 33.90 28.40
N SER A 341 15.37 34.41 29.36
CA SER A 341 16.80 34.30 29.65
C SER A 341 17.22 33.06 30.45
N HIS A 342 18.44 32.54 30.20
CA HIS A 342 19.58 32.62 31.14
C HIS A 342 20.87 31.98 30.57
N GLU A 343 21.98 32.67 30.88
CA GLU A 343 23.41 32.33 30.97
C GLU A 343 23.77 30.83 31.15
N GLU A 344 24.95 30.28 30.81
CA GLU A 344 26.33 30.77 30.81
C GLU A 344 27.23 29.66 30.18
N GLY A 345 28.48 29.95 29.76
CA GLY A 345 29.55 28.92 29.79
C GLY A 345 30.40 28.67 28.53
N GLU A 346 31.37 29.56 28.34
CA GLU A 346 32.68 29.47 27.65
C GLU A 346 33.29 28.16 27.05
N LYS A 347 33.91 28.39 25.88
CA LYS A 347 35.28 28.01 25.40
C LYS A 347 35.63 26.52 25.18
N ARG A 348 36.11 26.18 23.96
CA ARG A 348 37.56 26.18 23.59
C ARG A 348 37.81 25.81 22.11
N SER A 349 38.81 26.48 21.56
CA SER A 349 39.42 26.40 20.22
C SER A 349 40.26 25.14 19.97
N THR A 350 40.35 24.68 18.70
CA THR A 350 41.64 24.43 18.00
C THR A 350 41.49 24.29 16.47
N THR A 351 42.39 24.99 15.76
CA THR A 351 42.72 25.03 14.32
C THR A 351 43.26 23.67 13.80
N THR A 352 43.35 23.33 12.49
CA THR A 352 44.19 23.95 11.43
C THR A 352 44.08 23.22 10.06
N SER A 353 44.10 23.99 8.95
CA SER A 353 44.80 23.78 7.65
C SER A 353 44.35 22.77 6.55
N LEU A 354 43.69 23.32 5.52
CA LEU A 354 44.08 23.46 4.09
C LEU A 354 44.92 22.38 3.37
N ARG A 355 44.40 21.91 2.21
CA ARG A 355 45.08 22.00 0.88
C ARG A 355 44.10 21.75 -0.28
N ARG A 356 44.06 22.68 -1.26
CA ARG A 356 43.25 22.64 -2.51
C ARG A 356 44.20 22.52 -3.70
N ALA A 357 43.86 21.68 -4.69
CA ALA A 357 44.55 21.58 -5.97
C ALA A 357 43.52 21.80 -7.11
N ASN A 358 43.87 22.66 -8.07
CA ASN A 358 43.10 22.95 -9.27
C ASN A 358 43.53 22.02 -10.41
N SER A 359 42.57 21.58 -11.23
CA SER A 359 42.80 21.28 -12.65
C SER A 359 41.53 21.55 -13.45
N SER A 360 41.72 22.06 -14.67
CA SER A 360 40.72 22.52 -15.62
C SER A 360 41.10 21.96 -17.00
N VAL A 361 40.22 21.25 -17.72
CA VAL A 361 40.32 21.05 -19.18
C VAL A 361 38.94 20.80 -19.81
N ALA A 362 38.63 21.65 -20.79
CA ALA A 362 37.85 21.55 -22.04
C ALA A 362 36.48 20.83 -22.15
N ILE A 363 35.51 21.59 -22.68
CA ILE A 363 34.26 21.13 -23.29
C ILE A 363 34.39 21.30 -24.82
N GLU A 364 34.28 20.22 -25.59
CA GLU A 364 34.14 20.26 -27.04
C GLU A 364 32.66 20.38 -27.43
N SER A 365 32.39 21.26 -28.40
CA SER A 365 31.09 21.38 -29.08
C SER A 365 31.02 20.40 -30.25
N THR A 366 29.94 19.63 -30.35
CA THR A 366 29.63 18.86 -31.56
C THR A 366 28.21 19.18 -32.02
N THR A 367 28.14 20.01 -33.07
CA THR A 367 26.94 20.27 -33.87
C THR A 367 26.69 19.05 -34.75
N THR A 368 25.50 18.43 -34.69
CA THR A 368 25.09 17.44 -35.69
C THR A 368 23.71 17.77 -36.24
N LEU A 369 23.65 17.69 -37.57
CA LEU A 369 22.61 18.15 -38.48
C LEU A 369 21.31 17.34 -38.43
N ILE A 370 20.22 18.04 -38.69
CA ILE A 370 18.89 17.54 -39.04
C ILE A 370 18.97 16.75 -40.36
N GLN A 371 18.40 15.55 -40.40
CA GLN A 371 17.98 14.93 -41.65
C GLN A 371 16.61 14.26 -41.48
N GLU A 372 15.60 14.83 -42.13
CA GLU A 372 14.26 14.28 -42.30
C GLU A 372 14.32 12.95 -43.06
N LYS A 373 13.56 11.96 -42.59
CA LYS A 373 12.96 10.93 -43.46
C LYS A 373 11.53 10.64 -43.02
N SER A 374 10.63 10.97 -43.92
CA SER A 374 9.19 10.74 -43.93
C SER A 374 8.82 9.26 -44.05
N GLY A 375 7.72 8.88 -43.38
CA GLY A 375 6.74 7.92 -43.89
C GLY A 375 6.68 6.56 -43.20
N SER A 376 5.64 6.33 -42.37
CA SER A 376 4.70 5.20 -42.53
C SER A 376 3.58 5.22 -41.46
N SER A 377 2.36 5.48 -41.93
CA SER A 377 1.02 5.12 -41.44
C SER A 377 0.78 4.76 -39.97
N ALA A 378 0.11 5.66 -39.23
CA ALA A 378 -0.71 5.31 -38.08
C ALA A 378 -2.14 5.00 -38.54
N VAL A 379 -2.64 3.82 -38.19
CA VAL A 379 -4.06 3.46 -38.31
C VAL A 379 -4.77 4.04 -37.09
N GLU A 380 -5.63 5.03 -37.31
CA GLU A 380 -6.51 5.60 -36.28
C GLU A 380 -7.63 4.61 -35.92
N ALA A 381 -7.72 4.22 -34.65
CA ALA A 381 -8.90 3.57 -34.10
C ALA A 381 -9.86 4.65 -33.53
N PRO A 382 -11.09 4.80 -34.05
CA PRO A 382 -12.04 5.80 -33.56
C PRO A 382 -12.66 5.35 -32.24
N GLY A 383 -12.59 6.19 -31.20
CA GLY A 383 -13.29 5.96 -29.93
C GLY A 383 -12.71 6.67 -28.71
N TYR A 384 -11.44 7.10 -28.75
CA TYR A 384 -10.78 7.67 -27.56
C TYR A 384 -11.16 9.13 -27.25
N ARG A 385 -11.52 9.92 -28.27
CA ARG A 385 -11.89 11.34 -28.06
C ARG A 385 -13.26 11.54 -27.41
N GLU A 386 -14.18 10.60 -27.59
CA GLU A 386 -15.55 10.74 -27.08
C GLU A 386 -15.61 10.51 -25.56
N LEU A 387 -14.82 9.56 -25.03
CA LEU A 387 -14.70 9.27 -23.59
C LEU A 387 -14.13 10.46 -22.78
N LEU A 388 -13.21 11.24 -23.35
CA LEU A 388 -12.65 12.43 -22.69
C LEU A 388 -13.66 13.57 -22.61
N SER A 389 -14.57 13.69 -23.59
CA SER A 389 -15.60 14.74 -23.60
C SER A 389 -16.71 14.52 -22.57
N THR A 390 -17.06 13.25 -22.32
CA THR A 390 -18.08 12.88 -21.34
C THR A 390 -17.59 13.09 -19.90
N ARG A 391 -16.29 12.89 -19.65
CA ARG A 391 -15.67 13.10 -18.33
C ARG A 391 -15.60 14.58 -17.94
N ALA A 392 -15.36 15.47 -18.91
CA ALA A 392 -15.34 16.93 -18.66
C ALA A 392 -16.73 17.54 -18.39
N ARG A 393 -17.82 16.91 -18.85
CA ARG A 393 -19.19 17.40 -18.60
C ARG A 393 -19.72 17.09 -17.20
N ILE A 394 -19.22 16.05 -16.54
CA ILE A 394 -19.66 15.69 -15.18
C ILE A 394 -18.95 16.56 -14.13
N ASP A 395 -17.72 17.00 -14.38
CA ASP A 395 -16.92 17.79 -13.43
C ASP A 395 -17.33 19.28 -13.34
N ASN A 396 -18.08 19.81 -14.32
CA ASN A 396 -18.52 21.21 -14.34
C ASN A 396 -19.95 21.44 -13.78
N GLY A 397 -20.60 20.41 -13.24
CA GLY A 397 -21.99 20.50 -12.75
C GLY A 397 -22.17 21.02 -11.32
N PHE A 398 -21.12 21.30 -10.57
CA PHE A 398 -21.24 21.58 -9.13
C PHE A 398 -20.31 22.66 -8.58
N VAL A 399 -20.37 23.88 -9.13
CA VAL A 399 -19.94 25.09 -8.40
C VAL A 399 -20.80 26.29 -8.79
N SER A 400 -21.62 26.77 -7.85
CA SER A 400 -21.86 28.19 -7.48
C SER A 400 -23.32 28.48 -7.18
N GLY A 401 -23.61 28.75 -5.90
CA GLY A 401 -24.90 29.23 -5.44
C GLY A 401 -24.81 29.80 -4.02
N LYS A 402 -23.94 30.80 -3.81
CA LYS A 402 -24.08 31.73 -2.67
C LYS A 402 -25.05 32.82 -3.07
N GLY A 403 -26.23 32.85 -2.46
CA GLY A 403 -27.20 33.94 -2.55
C GLY A 403 -28.01 34.02 -1.25
N GLN A 404 -27.83 35.12 -0.53
CA GLN A 404 -28.55 35.48 0.69
C GLN A 404 -30.04 35.77 0.39
N GLY A 405 -30.92 35.55 1.38
CA GLY A 405 -32.04 36.49 1.63
C GLY A 405 -33.46 35.93 1.83
N LYS A 406 -33.90 36.00 3.10
CA LYS A 406 -35.22 36.46 3.61
C LYS A 406 -36.52 35.65 3.35
N ALA A 407 -37.17 35.35 4.49
CA ALA A 407 -38.59 35.45 4.81
C ALA A 407 -39.62 34.76 3.89
N LEU A 408 -40.23 33.67 4.36
CA LEU A 408 -41.42 33.58 5.21
C LEU A 408 -41.56 32.13 5.71
#